data_AF-A0A396NTR5-F1
#
_entry.id   AF-A0A396NTR5-F1
#
_cell.length_a   1.000
_cell.length_b   1.000
_cell.length_c   1.000
_cell.angle_alpha   90.00
_cell.angle_beta   90.00
_cell.angle_gamma   90.00
#
_symmetry.space_group_name_H-M   'P 1'
#
loop_
_entity.id
_entity.type
_entity.pdbx_description
1 polymer ?
#
loop_
_entity_poly.entity_id
_entity_poly.type
_entity_poly.pdbx_seq_one_letter_code
_entity_poly.pdbx_strand_id
1 'polypeptide(L)'
;MAEVQTKALFTCTEAGYDAALSIMELYRRNGMQAFFYGIAEEADLVSLGEINKMTHVLHFVDEESIRLVSIADEMGGFTVDISINDLILPK
;
A
#
# COMPACT_ATOMS: atom_id res chain seq x y z
N MET A 1 -24.46 4.31 -7.08
CA MET A 1 -23.11 4.84 -6.79
C MET A 1 -22.16 3.67 -6.95
N ALA A 2 -21.23 3.71 -7.90
CA ALA A 2 -20.24 2.64 -8.02
C ALA A 2 -19.37 2.69 -6.75
N GLU A 3 -19.27 1.59 -6.00
CA GLU A 3 -18.25 1.48 -4.97
C GLU A 3 -16.90 1.65 -5.67
N VAL A 4 -16.14 2.68 -5.29
CA VAL A 4 -14.76 2.82 -5.72
C VAL A 4 -13.99 1.70 -5.03
N GLN A 5 -13.79 0.60 -5.73
CA GLN A 5 -13.08 -0.54 -5.20
C GLN A 5 -11.63 -0.13 -4.95
N THR A 6 -11.22 -0.14 -3.68
CA THR A 6 -9.85 0.24 -3.29
C THR A 6 -8.84 -0.69 -3.96
N LYS A 7 -7.83 -0.10 -4.61
CA LYS A 7 -6.73 -0.80 -5.27
C LYS A 7 -5.43 -0.36 -4.63
N ALA A 8 -4.73 -1.29 -3.99
CA ALA A 8 -3.53 -1.01 -3.24
C ALA A 8 -2.31 -1.67 -3.88
N LEU A 9 -1.25 -0.90 -4.05
CA LEU A 9 0.07 -1.40 -4.41
C LEU A 9 0.89 -1.60 -3.14
N PHE A 10 1.41 -2.80 -2.95
CA PHE A 10 2.32 -3.13 -1.87
C PHE A 10 3.74 -3.08 -2.41
N THR A 11 4.55 -2.24 -1.78
CA THR A 11 5.98 -2.12 -2.03
C THR A 11 6.71 -2.26 -0.70
N CYS A 12 8.01 -2.51 -0.72
CA CYS A 12 8.78 -2.62 0.51
C CYS A 12 10.24 -2.24 0.30
N THR A 13 10.98 -2.13 1.40
CA THR A 13 12.44 -2.31 1.42
C THR A 13 12.75 -3.81 1.60
N GLU A 14 14.03 -4.17 1.68
CA GLU A 14 14.42 -5.53 2.07
C GLU A 14 13.93 -5.92 3.48
N ALA A 15 13.95 -4.97 4.43
CA ALA A 15 13.54 -5.23 5.81
C ALA A 15 12.01 -5.37 5.96
N GLY A 16 11.22 -4.75 5.08
CA GLY A 16 9.76 -4.82 5.10
C GLY A 16 9.16 -5.97 4.29
N TYR A 17 9.98 -6.82 3.65
CA TYR A 17 9.52 -7.81 2.67
C TYR A 17 8.51 -8.82 3.25
N ASP A 18 8.85 -9.44 4.38
CA ASP A 18 8.01 -10.47 5.00
C ASP A 18 6.68 -9.91 5.50
N ALA A 19 6.72 -8.70 6.08
CA ALA A 19 5.52 -7.98 6.53
C ALA A 19 4.61 -7.61 5.34
N ALA A 20 5.19 -7.05 4.27
CA ALA A 20 4.46 -6.66 3.07
C ALA A 20 3.74 -7.85 2.43
N LEU A 21 4.41 -8.99 2.26
CA LEU A 21 3.80 -10.20 1.72
C LEU A 21 2.68 -10.72 2.62
N SER A 22 2.95 -10.88 3.91
CA SER A 22 1.98 -11.45 4.86
C SER A 22 0.69 -10.64 4.90
N ILE A 23 0.81 -9.31 4.96
CA ILE A 23 -0.33 -8.39 5.06
C ILE A 23 -1.04 -8.26 3.73
N MET A 24 -0.31 -8.18 2.60
CA MET A 24 -0.93 -8.17 1.27
C MET A 24 -1.78 -9.42 1.06
N GLU A 25 -1.27 -10.61 1.40
CA GLU A 25 -2.02 -11.85 1.27
C GLU A 25 -3.30 -11.83 2.12
N LEU A 26 -3.22 -11.32 3.35
CA LEU A 26 -4.38 -11.20 4.23
C LEU A 26 -5.47 -10.33 3.59
N TYR A 27 -5.10 -9.17 3.05
CA TYR A 27 -6.05 -8.30 2.36
C TYR A 27 -6.61 -8.93 1.08
N ARG A 28 -5.79 -9.62 0.27
CA ARG A 28 -6.24 -10.32 -0.93
C ARG A 28 -7.24 -11.43 -0.61
N ARG A 29 -6.98 -12.22 0.42
CA ARG A 29 -7.88 -13.30 0.87
C ARG A 29 -9.26 -12.76 1.31
N ASN A 30 -9.30 -11.51 1.75
CA ASN A 30 -10.51 -10.80 2.14
C ASN A 30 -11.15 -9.97 1.02
N GLY A 31 -10.75 -10.18 -0.24
CA GLY A 31 -11.38 -9.60 -1.42
C GLY A 31 -10.89 -8.20 -1.81
N MET A 32 -9.87 -7.67 -1.15
CA MET A 32 -9.23 -6.42 -1.56
C MET A 32 -8.36 -6.65 -2.81
N GLN A 33 -8.37 -5.69 -3.74
CA GLN A 33 -7.45 -5.68 -4.87
C GLN A 33 -6.08 -5.16 -4.42
N ALA A 34 -5.26 -6.06 -3.88
CA ALA A 34 -3.88 -5.77 -3.50
C ALA A 34 -2.90 -6.44 -4.47
N PHE A 35 -1.89 -5.68 -4.90
CA PHE A 35 -0.87 -6.11 -5.85
C PHE A 35 0.51 -5.90 -5.23
N PHE A 36 1.40 -6.88 -5.37
CA PHE A 36 2.78 -6.74 -4.92
C PHE A 36 3.67 -6.27 -6.07
N TYR A 37 4.33 -5.14 -5.87
CA TYR A 37 5.33 -4.62 -6.80
C TYR A 37 6.72 -5.16 -6.49
N GLY A 38 7.03 -5.33 -5.20
CA GLY A 38 8.36 -5.71 -4.73
C GLY A 38 9.11 -4.54 -4.10
N ILE A 39 10.44 -4.58 -4.20
CA ILE A 39 11.30 -3.55 -3.62
C ILE A 39 11.20 -2.26 -4.44
N ALA A 40 10.98 -1.13 -3.76
CA ALA A 40 10.88 0.19 -4.39
C ALA A 40 11.58 1.26 -3.55
N GLU A 41 11.99 2.35 -4.19
CA GLU A 41 12.49 3.53 -3.50
C GLU A 41 11.34 4.48 -3.12
N GLU A 42 11.48 5.20 -2.00
CA GLU A 42 10.48 6.15 -1.52
C GLU A 42 10.13 7.24 -2.55
N ALA A 43 11.12 7.68 -3.33
CA ALA A 43 10.94 8.73 -4.33
C ALA A 43 9.97 8.33 -5.46
N ASP A 44 9.82 7.02 -5.71
CA ASP A 44 9.03 6.49 -6.81
C ASP A 44 7.58 6.16 -6.42
N LEU A 45 7.25 6.14 -5.12
CA LEU A 45 5.98 5.59 -4.63
C LEU A 45 4.74 6.25 -5.25
N VAL A 46 4.76 7.57 -5.39
CA VAL A 46 3.64 8.32 -6.01
C VAL A 46 3.49 7.91 -7.47
N SER A 47 4.58 7.95 -8.24
CA SER A 47 4.59 7.58 -9.65
C SER A 47 4.21 6.12 -9.87
N LEU A 48 4.65 5.21 -9.00
CA LEU A 48 4.26 3.80 -9.03
C LEU A 48 2.75 3.65 -8.83
N GLY A 49 2.16 4.40 -7.89
CA GLY A 49 0.71 4.41 -7.69
C GLY A 49 -0.05 4.88 -8.93
N GLU A 50 0.38 5.99 -9.54
CA GLU A 50 -0.24 6.57 -10.74
C GLU A 50 -0.14 5.65 -11.97
N ILE A 51 1.06 5.15 -12.28
CA ILE A 51 1.32 4.28 -13.44
C ILE A 51 0.51 2.99 -13.35
N ASN A 52 0.39 2.43 -12.15
CA ASN A 52 -0.38 1.22 -11.91
C ASN A 52 -1.89 1.47 -11.71
N LYS A 53 -2.35 2.72 -11.76
CA LYS A 53 -3.76 3.12 -11.54
C LYS A 53 -4.30 2.62 -10.20
N MET A 54 -3.49 2.80 -9.16
CA MET A 54 -3.77 2.40 -7.79
C MET A 54 -4.33 3.59 -7.02
N THR A 55 -5.19 3.33 -6.05
CA THR A 55 -5.69 4.38 -5.16
C THR A 55 -4.77 4.60 -3.97
N HIS A 56 -4.02 3.56 -3.58
CA HIS A 56 -3.08 3.61 -2.46
C HIS A 56 -1.79 2.86 -2.79
N VAL A 57 -0.69 3.30 -2.21
CA VAL A 57 0.57 2.56 -2.14
C VAL A 57 0.93 2.40 -0.66
N LEU A 58 1.12 1.16 -0.22
CA LEU A 58 1.63 0.82 1.10
C LEU A 58 3.08 0.41 0.92
N HIS A 59 4.00 1.24 1.40
CA HIS A 59 5.43 0.97 1.36
C HIS A 59 5.92 0.52 2.74
N PHE A 60 6.26 -0.75 2.87
CA PHE A 60 6.74 -1.34 4.10
C PHE A 60 8.23 -1.05 4.26
N VAL A 61 8.56 -0.19 5.22
CA VAL A 61 9.94 0.19 5.51
C VAL A 61 10.65 -0.91 6.29
N ASP A 62 9.94 -1.54 7.22
CA ASP A 62 10.38 -2.66 8.05
C ASP A 62 9.16 -3.45 8.58
N GLU A 63 9.34 -4.23 9.65
CA GLU A 63 8.30 -5.03 10.30
C GLU A 63 7.32 -4.21 11.15
N GLU A 64 7.54 -2.92 11.35
CA GLU A 64 6.74 -2.06 12.21
C GLU A 64 6.21 -0.81 11.51
N SER A 65 6.88 -0.36 10.46
CA SER A 65 6.70 0.95 9.85
C SER A 65 6.23 0.84 8.39
N ILE A 66 5.19 1.59 8.07
CA ILE A 66 4.63 1.70 6.73
C ILE A 66 4.52 3.15 6.34
N ARG A 67 4.98 3.47 5.13
CA ARG A 67 4.63 4.70 4.46
C ARG A 67 3.41 4.49 3.58
N LEU A 68 2.29 5.06 3.99
CA LEU A 68 1.05 5.04 3.24
C LEU A 68 0.98 6.27 2.32
N VAL A 69 0.90 6.02 1.02
CA VAL A 69 0.65 7.03 0.01
C VAL A 69 -0.77 6.84 -0.51
N SER A 70 -1.59 7.88 -0.39
CA SER A 70 -2.89 7.94 -1.05
C SER A 70 -2.74 8.71 -2.34
N ILE A 71 -3.04 8.05 -3.46
CA ILE A 71 -3.06 8.67 -4.78
C ILE A 71 -4.42 9.31 -4.92
N ALA A 72 -4.48 10.64 -4.90
CA ALA A 72 -5.74 11.32 -5.12
C ALA A 72 -6.05 11.40 -6.60
N ASP A 73 -7.31 11.14 -6.94
CA ASP A 73 -7.86 11.52 -8.24
C ASP A 73 -7.96 13.06 -8.35
N GLU A 74 -8.74 13.72 -7.46
CA GLU A 74 -9.04 15.17 -7.58
C GLU A 74 -8.88 16.01 -6.29
N MET A 75 -8.79 15.41 -5.09
CA MET A 75 -8.81 16.14 -3.80
C MET A 75 -7.43 16.31 -3.11
N GLY A 76 -6.33 15.97 -3.79
CA GLY A 76 -4.98 16.09 -3.27
C GLY A 76 -4.52 14.82 -2.55
N GLY A 77 -3.43 14.22 -3.05
CA GLY A 77 -2.85 13.01 -2.48
C GLY A 77 -2.12 13.33 -1.18
N PHE A 78 -1.90 12.32 -0.35
CA PHE A 78 -1.12 12.48 0.87
C PHE A 78 -0.13 11.33 1.04
N THR A 79 0.90 11.60 1.82
CA THR A 79 1.85 10.60 2.30
C THR A 79 1.94 10.72 3.81
N VAL A 80 1.82 9.60 4.50
CA VAL A 80 1.87 9.53 5.96
C VAL A 80 2.60 8.27 6.39
N ASP A 81 3.41 8.40 7.44
CA ASP A 81 4.06 7.26 8.09
C ASP A 81 3.15 6.76 9.21
N ILE A 82 2.87 5.46 9.22
CA ILE A 82 2.01 4.77 10.18
C ILE A 82 2.70 3.49 10.67
N SER A 83 2.26 2.96 11.81
CA SER A 83 2.68 1.63 12.23
C SER A 83 1.85 0.55 11.51
N ILE A 84 2.43 -0.65 11.33
CA ILE A 84 1.68 -1.85 10.96
C ILE A 84 0.50 -2.08 11.90
N ASN A 85 0.66 -1.77 13.20
CA ASN A 85 -0.39 -1.94 14.20
C ASN A 85 -1.58 -0.98 14.00
N ASP A 86 -1.40 0.11 13.26
CA ASP A 86 -2.47 1.04 12.91
C ASP A 86 -3.30 0.56 11.71
N LEU A 87 -2.84 -0.48 10.99
CA LEU A 87 -3.60 -1.06 9.90
C LEU A 87 -4.84 -1.78 10.43
N ILE A 88 -5.97 -1.49 9.80
CA ILE A 88 -7.19 -2.27 9.99
C ILE A 88 -7.02 -3.58 9.21
N LEU A 89 -6.59 -4.62 9.92
CA LEU A 89 -6.45 -5.95 9.35
C LEU A 89 -7.83 -6.64 9.30
N PRO A 90 -8.24 -7.19 8.13
CA PRO A 90 -9.49 -7.92 8.02
C PRO A 90 -9.40 -9.24 8.80
N LYS A 91 -10.52 -9.64 9.42
CA LYS A 91 -10.65 -10.84 10.26
C LYS A 91 -10.97 -12.09 9.47
#